data_AF-A0A5C8WZK7-F1
#
_entry.id   AF-A0A5C8WZK7-F1
#
_cell.length_a   1.000
_cell.length_b   1.000
_cell.length_c   1.000
_cell.angle_alpha   90.00
_cell.angle_beta   90.00
_cell.angle_gamma   90.00
#
_symmetry.space_group_name_H-M   'P 1'
#
loop_
_entity.id
_entity.type
_entity.pdbx_description
1 polymer ?
#
loop_
_entity_poly.entity_id
_entity_poly.type
_entity_poly.pdbx_seq_one_letter_code
_entity_poly.pdbx_strand_id
1 'polypeptide(L)'
;MLVRTVFAFTLSATAALAAPNASAVPDRAALKQNCTGDYLALCSEFSPDAPEVQACFKQNRASLSPNCQAAIGGYVKAQKRG
;
A
#
# COMPACT_ATOMS: atom_id res chain seq x y z
N MET A 1 -58.31 -25.24 -7.69
CA MET A 1 -58.73 -24.49 -8.90
C MET A 1 -58.07 -23.11 -8.80
N LEU A 2 -57.11 -22.65 -9.58
CA LEU A 2 -56.48 -23.06 -10.83
C LEU A 2 -54.95 -22.92 -10.67
N VAL A 3 -54.22 -23.99 -10.99
CA VAL A 3 -52.88 -23.88 -11.58
C VAL A 3 -53.02 -23.16 -12.91
N ARG A 4 -52.24 -22.10 -13.18
CA ARG A 4 -51.65 -21.77 -14.51
C ARG A 4 -51.11 -20.33 -14.58
N THR A 5 -49.89 -20.24 -15.09
CA THR A 5 -49.33 -19.12 -15.89
C THR A 5 -49.16 -17.79 -15.14
N VAL A 6 -47.97 -17.27 -14.89
CA VAL A 6 -46.89 -17.02 -15.86
C VAL A 6 -45.55 -16.99 -15.12
N PHE A 7 -44.62 -17.80 -15.63
CA PHE A 7 -43.18 -17.60 -15.49
C PHE A 7 -42.82 -16.15 -15.86
N ALA A 8 -42.46 -15.34 -14.87
CA ALA A 8 -41.69 -14.12 -15.12
C ALA A 8 -40.61 -14.02 -14.05
N PHE A 9 -39.65 -14.93 -14.19
CA PHE A 9 -38.33 -14.88 -13.57
C PHE A 9 -37.63 -13.63 -14.14
N THR A 10 -37.99 -12.43 -13.69
CA THR A 10 -37.25 -11.22 -14.05
C THR A 10 -35.99 -11.18 -13.22
N LEU A 11 -35.00 -11.93 -13.71
CA LEU A 11 -33.61 -11.91 -13.28
C LEU A 11 -33.02 -10.56 -13.69
N SER A 12 -33.22 -9.54 -12.85
CA SER A 12 -32.52 -8.27 -12.95
C SER A 12 -31.05 -8.51 -12.58
N ALA A 13 -30.24 -8.86 -13.58
CA ALA A 13 -28.80 -8.96 -13.44
C ALA A 13 -28.20 -7.55 -13.24
N THR A 14 -28.12 -7.10 -11.99
CA THR A 14 -27.26 -5.98 -11.64
C THR A 14 -25.81 -6.47 -11.67
N ALA A 15 -25.17 -6.35 -12.83
CA ALA A 15 -23.72 -6.48 -12.94
C ALA A 15 -23.08 -5.26 -12.28
N ALA A 16 -22.93 -5.30 -10.96
CA ALA A 16 -21.95 -4.47 -10.27
C ALA A 16 -20.57 -5.03 -10.65
N LEU A 17 -19.93 -4.45 -11.66
CA LEU A 17 -18.52 -4.71 -11.91
C LEU A 17 -17.76 -4.15 -10.70
N ALA A 18 -17.47 -5.03 -9.74
CA ALA A 18 -16.50 -4.77 -8.70
C ALA A 18 -15.16 -4.52 -9.40
N ALA A 19 -14.75 -3.26 -9.46
CA ALA A 19 -13.39 -2.91 -9.82
C ALA A 19 -12.46 -3.72 -8.90
N PRO A 20 -11.38 -4.33 -9.41
CA PRO A 20 -10.41 -4.97 -8.54
C PRO A 20 -9.82 -3.86 -7.67
N ASN A 21 -10.28 -3.79 -6.42
CA ASN A 21 -9.56 -3.18 -5.33
C ASN A 21 -8.31 -4.02 -5.12
N ALA A 22 -7.34 -3.85 -6.03
CA ALA A 22 -5.97 -4.22 -5.82
C ALA A 22 -5.53 -3.42 -4.60
N SER A 23 -5.64 -4.02 -3.42
CA SER A 23 -4.98 -3.58 -2.21
C SER A 23 -3.53 -3.38 -2.61
N ALA A 24 -3.14 -2.12 -2.81
CA ALA A 24 -1.79 -1.80 -3.24
C ALA A 24 -0.89 -2.14 -2.06
N VAL A 25 -0.37 -3.37 -2.04
CA VAL A 25 0.63 -3.76 -1.06
C VAL A 25 1.77 -2.77 -1.25
N PRO A 26 2.04 -1.93 -0.25
CA PRO A 26 2.98 -0.84 -0.42
C PRO A 26 4.35 -1.47 -0.70
N ASP A 27 4.99 -1.05 -1.80
CA ASP A 27 6.20 -1.69 -2.31
C ASP A 27 7.38 -1.44 -1.37
N ARG A 28 7.58 -2.38 -0.44
CA ARG A 28 8.69 -2.37 0.53
C ARG A 28 10.04 -2.56 -0.15
N ALA A 29 10.06 -3.23 -1.31
CA ALA A 29 11.29 -3.52 -2.04
C ALA A 29 11.94 -2.24 -2.58
N ALA A 30 11.17 -1.39 -3.27
CA ALA A 30 11.64 -0.09 -3.72
C ALA A 30 12.04 0.81 -2.55
N LEU A 31 11.34 0.76 -1.42
CA LEU A 31 11.75 1.50 -0.23
C LEU A 31 13.14 1.05 0.25
N LYS A 32 13.35 -0.26 0.40
CA LYS A 32 14.65 -0.81 0.80
C LYS A 32 15.73 -0.42 -0.20
N GLN A 33 15.53 -0.66 -1.49
CA GLN A 33 16.52 -0.36 -2.53
C GLN A 33 16.98 1.10 -2.52
N ASN A 34 16.07 2.05 -2.35
CA ASN A 34 16.40 3.48 -2.37
C ASN A 34 16.93 4.00 -1.03
N CYS A 35 16.68 3.30 0.08
CA CYS A 35 17.04 3.77 1.42
C CYS A 35 18.15 2.94 2.10
N THR A 36 18.67 1.87 1.51
CA THR A 36 19.71 1.03 2.15
C THR A 36 20.94 1.83 2.57
N GLY A 37 21.44 2.73 1.72
CA GLY A 37 22.61 3.55 2.04
C GLY A 37 22.35 4.49 3.23
N ASP A 38 21.22 5.19 3.20
CA ASP A 38 20.81 6.08 4.29
C ASP A 38 20.53 5.32 5.60
N TYR A 39 19.94 4.13 5.50
CA TYR A 39 19.70 3.24 6.65
C TYR A 39 21.02 2.83 7.32
N LEU A 40 21.99 2.37 6.53
CA LEU A 40 23.28 1.93 7.08
C LEU A 40 24.03 3.08 7.76
N ALA A 41 23.93 4.29 7.21
CA ALA A 41 24.59 5.48 7.72
C ALA A 41 23.93 6.09 8.97
N LEU A 42 22.60 6.04 9.07
CA LEU A 42 21.84 6.83 10.06
C LEU A 42 21.01 5.98 11.03
N CYS A 43 20.61 4.77 10.64
CA CYS A 43 19.58 3.99 11.34
C CYS A 43 19.97 2.52 11.57
N SER A 44 21.26 2.16 11.41
CA SER A 44 21.77 0.79 11.49
C SER A 44 21.71 0.17 12.89
N GLU A 45 21.43 0.98 13.92
CA GLU A 45 21.16 0.50 15.28
C GLU A 45 19.84 -0.28 15.40
N PHE A 46 18.89 -0.05 14.49
CA PHE A 46 17.60 -0.72 14.47
C PHE A 46 17.60 -1.88 13.48
N SER A 47 16.84 -2.93 13.74
CA SER A 47 16.65 -3.98 12.73
C SER A 47 15.95 -3.42 11.48
N PRO A 48 16.33 -3.83 10.26
CA PRO A 48 15.88 -3.20 9.02
C PRO A 48 14.38 -3.36 8.74
N ASP A 49 13.74 -4.34 9.37
CA ASP A 49 12.30 -4.61 9.29
C ASP A 49 11.51 -4.04 10.47
N ALA A 50 12.21 -3.40 11.43
CA ALA A 50 11.62 -2.90 12.64
C ALA A 50 10.93 -1.53 12.39
N PRO A 51 9.80 -1.25 13.05
CA PRO A 51 9.06 0.02 12.86
C PRO A 51 9.86 1.25 13.27
N GLU A 52 10.86 1.10 14.14
CA GLU A 52 11.75 2.15 14.63
C GLU A 52 12.53 2.81 13.49
N VAL A 53 12.83 2.08 12.41
CA VAL A 53 13.49 2.63 11.22
C VAL A 53 12.68 3.79 10.62
N GLN A 54 11.35 3.73 10.65
CA GLN A 54 10.52 4.85 10.17
C GLN A 54 10.65 6.08 11.07
N ALA A 55 10.81 5.90 12.38
CA ALA A 55 11.02 7.00 13.32
C ALA A 55 12.41 7.62 13.10
N CYS A 56 13.45 6.79 12.95
CA CYS A 56 14.80 7.24 12.64
C CYS A 56 14.84 8.04 11.32
N PHE A 57 14.21 7.54 10.25
CA PHE A 57 14.11 8.28 9.00
C PHE A 57 13.33 9.59 9.11
N LYS A 58 12.30 9.65 9.97
CA LYS A 58 11.58 10.91 10.23
C LYS A 58 12.46 11.94 10.92
N GLN A 59 13.24 11.52 11.92
CA GLN A 59 14.15 12.41 12.66
C GLN A 59 15.29 12.90 11.77
N ASN A 60 15.86 12.01 10.95
CA ASN A 60 16.97 12.31 10.06
C ASN A 60 16.55 12.77 8.66
N ARG A 61 15.29 13.21 8.47
CA ARG A 61 14.73 13.53 7.15
C ARG A 61 15.64 14.43 6.32
N ALA A 62 16.22 15.46 6.93
CA ALA A 62 17.08 16.42 6.25
C ALA A 62 18.42 15.81 5.79
N SER A 63 18.89 14.75 6.45
CA SER A 63 20.13 14.05 6.15
C SER A 63 19.94 12.92 5.14
N LEU A 64 18.70 12.50 4.87
CA LEU A 64 18.41 11.46 3.88
C LEU A 64 18.68 11.94 2.46
N SER A 65 19.13 11.02 1.62
CA SER A 65 19.22 11.25 0.18
C SER A 65 17.85 11.65 -0.42
N PRO A 66 17.82 12.50 -1.47
CA PRO A 66 16.58 12.90 -2.12
C PRO A 66 15.76 11.71 -2.65
N ASN A 67 16.44 10.64 -3.07
CA ASN A 67 15.80 9.43 -3.53
C ASN A 67 15.08 8.70 -2.39
N CYS A 68 15.76 8.48 -1.25
CA CYS A 68 15.11 7.84 -0.10
C CYS A 68 13.93 8.66 0.42
N GLN A 69 14.03 10.00 0.47
CA GLN A 69 12.91 10.87 0.84
C GLN A 69 11.68 10.67 -0.07
N ALA A 70 11.90 10.62 -1.39
CA ALA A 70 10.85 10.38 -2.36
C ALA A 70 10.23 8.99 -2.20
N ALA A 71 11.06 7.95 -2.00
CA ALA A 71 10.62 6.58 -1.77
C ALA A 71 9.75 6.46 -0.51
N ILE A 72 10.17 7.04 0.63
CA ILE A 72 9.37 7.09 1.86
C ILE A 72 8.04 7.81 1.60
N GLY A 73 8.08 8.94 0.88
CA GLY A 73 6.87 9.69 0.52
C GLY A 73 5.90 8.88 -0.33
N GLY A 74 6.39 8.10 -1.29
CA GLY A 74 5.59 7.18 -2.11
C GLY A 74 5.01 6.03 -1.27
N TYR A 75 5.85 5.45 -0.43
CA TYR A 75 5.50 4.33 0.45
C TYR A 75 4.39 4.68 1.46
N VAL A 76 4.46 5.86 2.09
CA VAL A 76 3.41 6.35 3.00
C VAL A 76 2.10 6.63 2.26
N LYS A 77 2.17 7.17 1.04
CA LYS A 77 0.98 7.40 0.20
C LYS A 77 0.32 6.09 -0.21
N ALA A 78 1.10 5.06 -0.54
CA ALA A 78 0.58 3.74 -0.88
C ALA A 78 -0.12 3.07 0.32
N GLN A 79 0.47 3.15 1.52
CA GLN A 79 -0.14 2.62 2.74
C GLN A 79 -1.50 3.24 3.07
N LYS A 80 -1.68 4.55 2.87
CA LYS A 80 -2.96 5.23 3.14
C LYS A 80 -4.10 4.81 2.20
N ARG A 81 -3.78 4.14 1.08
CA ARG A 81 -4.74 3.75 0.04
C ARG A 81 -5.15 2.28 0.14
N GLY A 82 -4.51 1.52 1.02
CA GLY A 82 -4.81 0.12 1.29
C GLY A 82 -5.75 -0.07 2.48
#